data_AF-A0A1I1CMX2-F1
#
_entry.id   AF-A0A1I1CMX2-F1
#
_cell.length_a   1.000
_cell.length_b   1.000
_cell.length_c   1.000
_cell.angle_alpha   90.00
_cell.angle_beta   90.00
_cell.angle_gamma   90.00
#
_symmetry.space_group_name_H-M   'P 1'
#
loop_
_entity.id
_entity.type
_entity.pdbx_description
1 polymer ?
#
loop_
_entity_poly.entity_id
_entity_poly.type
_entity_poly.pdbx_seq_one_letter_code
_entity_poly.pdbx_strand_id
1 'polypeptide(L)'
;MMPIAWSWKTSLPAARFATPAASFRKVPGPGHLWFQVDGNQLRPDRLAEIRNAFDRAFDQIFRRERFEEALDRVAFVGVSQGAIVAPDAVAPSRWIVGALIGYSGLLLLIPVSSDGRGTPVLLVHGQNDRTIPPFASTLAASQSKRLVSILI
;
A
#
# COMPACT_ATOMS: atom_id res chain seq x y z
N MET A 1 2.97 11.51 5.47
CA MET A 1 3.13 10.24 6.21
C MET A 1 3.79 10.41 7.56
N MET A 2 4.77 11.30 7.74
CA MET A 2 5.37 11.51 9.07
C MET A 2 4.36 11.77 10.21
N PRO A 3 3.32 12.63 10.06
CA PRO A 3 2.37 12.84 11.16
C PRO A 3 1.71 11.57 11.70
N ILE A 4 1.36 10.61 10.83
CA ILE A 4 0.82 9.29 11.23
C ILE A 4 1.89 8.44 11.91
N ALA A 5 3.12 8.41 11.38
CA ALA A 5 4.22 7.69 12.00
C ALA A 5 4.52 8.21 13.43
N TRP A 6 4.47 9.52 13.62
CA TRP A 6 4.70 10.16 14.91
C TRP A 6 3.60 9.85 15.93
N SER A 7 2.32 9.80 15.51
CA SER A 7 1.23 9.46 16.43
C SER A 7 1.30 8.02 16.95
N TRP A 8 1.93 7.11 16.21
CA TRP A 8 2.10 5.71 16.61
C TRP A 8 3.35 5.44 17.45
N LYS A 9 4.27 6.40 17.57
CA LYS A 9 5.53 6.21 18.28
C LYS A 9 5.34 5.80 19.74
N THR A 10 4.31 6.31 20.41
CA THR A 10 3.99 5.96 21.80
C THR A 10 3.45 4.54 21.93
N SER A 11 2.61 4.10 20.98
CA SER A 11 2.00 2.77 21.01
C SER A 11 2.91 1.68 20.44
N LEU A 12 3.87 2.05 19.59
CA LEU A 12 4.83 1.17 18.93
C LEU A 12 6.28 1.66 19.18
N PRO A 13 6.75 1.67 20.44
CA PRO A 13 8.02 2.29 20.80
C PRO A 13 9.25 1.60 20.19
N ALA A 14 9.12 0.32 19.83
CA ALA A 14 10.18 -0.46 19.20
C ALA A 14 10.15 -0.41 17.65
N ALA A 15 9.12 0.22 17.06
CA ALA A 15 8.99 0.29 15.61
C ALA A 15 9.91 1.35 15.01
N ARG A 16 10.46 1.02 13.83
CA ARG A 16 11.15 1.99 12.96
C ARG A 16 10.18 2.46 11.91
N PHE A 17 10.13 3.77 11.68
CA PHE A 17 9.23 4.36 10.69
C PHE A 17 10.04 4.89 9.51
N ALA A 18 9.70 4.44 8.31
CA ALA A 18 10.29 4.91 7.07
C ALA A 18 9.17 5.38 6.12
N THR A 19 9.43 6.47 5.40
CA THR A 19 8.50 7.01 4.40
C THR A 19 9.22 7.15 3.06
N PRO A 20 9.27 6.09 2.23
CA PRO A 20 9.89 6.19 0.91
C PRO A 20 9.18 7.25 0.08
N ALA A 21 9.96 8.07 -0.63
CA ALA A 21 9.40 8.95 -1.64
C ALA A 21 8.96 8.11 -2.84
N ALA A 22 7.81 8.45 -3.43
CA ALA A 22 7.40 7.84 -4.68
C ALA A 22 8.33 8.29 -5.82
N SER A 23 8.44 7.50 -6.89
CA SER A 23 9.48 7.73 -7.90
C SER A 23 9.12 8.78 -8.95
N PHE A 24 7.84 9.08 -9.18
CA PHE A 24 7.43 10.03 -10.21
C PHE A 24 7.26 11.42 -9.61
N ARG A 25 7.74 12.45 -10.31
CA ARG A 25 7.52 13.84 -9.88
C ARG A 25 6.09 14.27 -10.21
N LYS A 26 5.45 14.98 -9.30
CA LYS A 26 4.18 15.67 -9.57
C LYS A 26 4.44 16.88 -10.47
N VAL A 27 3.63 17.04 -11.53
CA VAL A 27 3.70 18.20 -12.42
C VAL A 27 2.28 18.74 -12.68
N PRO A 28 1.99 20.04 -12.44
CA PRO A 28 2.86 21.05 -11.80
C PRO A 28 2.90 20.91 -10.26
N GLY A 29 4.01 21.35 -9.65
CA GLY A 29 4.13 21.52 -8.20
C GLY A 29 5.14 20.59 -7.49
N PRO A 30 5.30 20.75 -6.16
CA PRO A 30 6.17 19.89 -5.36
C PRO A 30 5.50 18.54 -5.06
N GLY A 31 6.33 17.52 -4.81
CA GLY A 31 5.88 16.21 -4.37
C GLY A 31 6.11 15.09 -5.38
N HIS A 32 5.75 13.89 -4.95
CA HIS A 32 5.95 12.67 -5.70
C HIS A 32 4.65 11.87 -5.81
N LEU A 33 4.53 11.11 -6.88
CA LEU A 33 3.39 10.26 -7.23
C LEU A 33 3.87 8.82 -7.44
N TRP A 34 3.02 7.86 -7.12
CA TRP A 34 3.26 6.47 -7.48
C TRP A 34 2.89 6.19 -8.94
N PHE A 35 1.97 6.98 -9.49
CA PHE A 35 1.62 6.98 -10.90
C PHE A 35 0.93 8.30 -11.27
N GLN A 36 0.98 8.65 -12.55
CA GLN A 36 0.22 9.78 -13.08
C GLN A 36 -1.26 9.39 -13.19
N VAL A 37 -2.16 10.31 -12.84
CA VAL A 37 -3.61 10.12 -12.99
C VAL A 37 -4.02 10.71 -14.34
N ASP A 38 -3.60 10.05 -15.41
CA ASP A 38 -3.80 10.47 -16.80
C ASP A 38 -4.80 9.56 -17.56
N GLY A 39 -5.41 8.61 -16.86
CA GLY A 39 -6.32 7.61 -17.43
C GLY A 39 -5.61 6.37 -17.99
N ASN A 40 -4.28 6.40 -18.12
CA ASN A 40 -3.49 5.32 -18.71
C ASN A 40 -2.73 4.49 -17.67
N GLN A 41 -2.90 4.76 -16.38
CA GLN A 41 -2.16 4.09 -15.30
C GLN A 41 -2.31 2.56 -15.27
N LEU A 42 -3.38 2.01 -15.83
CA LEU A 42 -3.64 0.56 -15.87
C LEU A 42 -3.06 -0.13 -17.12
N ARG A 43 -2.41 0.60 -18.03
CA ARG A 43 -1.74 -0.02 -19.18
C ARG A 43 -0.62 -0.97 -18.70
N PRO A 44 -0.41 -2.13 -19.33
CA PRO A 44 0.53 -3.14 -18.81
C PRO A 44 1.97 -2.65 -18.60
N ASP A 45 2.49 -1.86 -19.53
CA ASP A 45 3.81 -1.22 -19.44
C ASP A 45 3.87 -0.19 -18.29
N ARG A 46 2.81 0.59 -18.09
CA ARG A 46 2.71 1.52 -16.96
C ARG A 46 2.66 0.79 -15.63
N LEU A 47 1.89 -0.29 -15.53
CA LEU A 47 1.86 -1.12 -14.32
C LEU A 47 3.24 -1.71 -14.01
N ALA A 48 3.98 -2.18 -15.03
CA ALA A 48 5.34 -2.67 -14.84
C ALA A 48 6.29 -1.56 -14.38
N GLU A 49 6.17 -0.35 -14.93
CA GLU A 49 6.94 0.84 -14.52
C GLU A 49 6.68 1.18 -13.04
N ILE A 50 5.41 1.21 -12.64
CA ILE A 50 4.97 1.49 -11.27
C ILE A 50 5.51 0.43 -10.30
N ARG A 51 5.39 -0.85 -10.64
CA ARG A 51 5.92 -1.99 -9.86
C ARG A 51 7.42 -1.85 -9.64
N ASN A 52 8.18 -1.70 -10.71
CA ASN A 52 9.64 -1.58 -10.63
C ASN A 52 10.07 -0.36 -9.81
N ALA A 53 9.34 0.74 -9.92
CA ALA A 53 9.60 1.95 -9.15
C ALA A 53 9.29 1.77 -7.65
N PHE A 54 8.21 1.06 -7.34
CA PHE A 54 7.85 0.70 -5.97
C PHE A 54 8.90 -0.23 -5.35
N ASP A 55 9.26 -1.30 -6.07
CA ASP A 55 10.24 -2.30 -5.61
C ASP A 55 11.57 -1.64 -5.26
N ARG A 56 12.12 -0.83 -6.16
CA ARG A 56 13.39 -0.13 -5.92
C ARG A 56 13.34 0.77 -4.68
N ALA A 57 12.25 1.51 -4.51
CA ALA A 57 12.09 2.42 -3.39
C ALA A 57 12.08 1.65 -2.07
N PHE A 58 11.34 0.54 -1.99
CA PHE A 58 11.20 -0.26 -0.78
C PHE A 58 12.42 -1.15 -0.50
N ASP A 59 13.07 -1.74 -1.51
CA ASP A 59 14.32 -2.48 -1.35
C ASP A 59 15.43 -1.60 -0.75
N GLN A 60 15.47 -0.31 -1.12
CA GLN A 60 16.40 0.64 -0.51
C GLN A 60 16.09 0.84 0.98
N ILE A 61 14.81 0.86 1.37
CA ILE A 61 14.40 0.94 2.78
C ILE A 61 14.75 -0.36 3.50
N PHE A 62 14.42 -1.52 2.94
CA PHE A 62 14.67 -2.82 3.58
C PHE A 62 16.16 -3.02 3.86
N ARG A 63 17.03 -2.68 2.91
CA ARG A 63 18.49 -2.67 3.11
C ARG A 63 18.92 -1.72 4.21
N ARG A 64 18.51 -0.45 4.12
CA ARG A 64 18.92 0.59 5.06
C ARG A 64 18.48 0.26 6.49
N GLU A 65 17.27 -0.26 6.65
CA GLU A 65 16.69 -0.59 7.94
C GLU A 65 17.00 -2.02 8.41
N ARG A 66 17.64 -2.85 7.57
CA ARG A 66 18.01 -4.26 7.80
C ARG A 66 16.83 -5.20 8.03
N PHE A 67 15.85 -5.15 7.14
CA PHE A 67 14.63 -5.98 7.17
C PHE A 67 14.48 -6.92 5.96
N GLU A 68 15.47 -7.03 5.08
CA GLU A 68 15.41 -7.90 3.88
C GLU A 68 15.08 -9.37 4.21
N GLU A 69 15.59 -9.88 5.34
CA GLU A 69 15.35 -11.25 5.82
C GLU A 69 14.23 -11.34 6.88
N ALA A 70 13.52 -10.25 7.13
CA ALA A 70 12.53 -10.14 8.20
C ALA A 70 11.28 -9.36 7.74
N LEU A 71 10.84 -9.59 6.50
CA LEU A 71 9.67 -8.91 5.92
C LEU A 71 8.37 -9.21 6.67
N ASP A 72 8.27 -10.37 7.34
CA ASP A 72 7.20 -10.72 8.25
C ASP A 72 7.07 -9.76 9.46
N ARG A 73 8.12 -8.97 9.74
CA ARG A 73 8.14 -7.92 10.76
C ARG A 73 7.92 -6.51 10.19
N VAL A 74 7.66 -6.41 8.89
CA VAL A 74 7.38 -5.15 8.19
C VAL A 74 5.88 -4.98 8.01
N ALA A 75 5.37 -3.76 8.24
CA ALA A 75 4.01 -3.39 7.91
C ALA A 75 3.99 -2.29 6.84
N PHE A 76 3.17 -2.49 5.81
CA PHE A 76 2.91 -1.47 4.79
C PHE A 76 1.74 -0.61 5.21
N VAL A 77 1.87 0.71 5.03
CA VAL A 77 0.85 1.68 5.39
C VAL A 77 0.70 2.65 4.22
N GLY A 78 -0.38 2.50 3.47
CA GLY A 78 -0.69 3.28 2.28
C GLY A 78 -1.85 4.23 2.52
N VAL A 79 -1.83 5.40 1.87
CA VAL A 79 -2.97 6.31 1.79
C VAL A 79 -3.20 6.69 0.33
N SER A 80 -4.46 6.72 -0.12
CA SER A 80 -4.84 7.08 -1.49
C SER A 80 -4.02 6.25 -2.50
N GLN A 81 -3.22 6.86 -3.39
CA GLN A 81 -2.36 6.13 -4.34
C GLN A 81 -1.47 5.07 -3.66
N GLY A 82 -0.95 5.34 -2.45
CA GLY A 82 -0.15 4.37 -1.72
C GLY A 82 -0.95 3.11 -1.33
N ALA A 83 -2.24 3.27 -1.03
CA ALA A 83 -3.17 2.18 -0.77
C ALA A 83 -3.68 1.49 -2.05
N ILE A 84 -3.30 2.00 -3.24
CA ILE A 84 -3.56 1.37 -4.54
C ILE A 84 -2.38 0.50 -4.97
N VAL A 85 -1.15 1.01 -4.81
CA VAL A 85 0.07 0.30 -5.23
C VAL A 85 0.58 -0.72 -4.20
N ALA A 86 0.42 -0.45 -2.90
CA ALA A 86 0.91 -1.37 -1.87
C ALA A 86 0.22 -2.75 -1.92
N PRO A 87 -1.09 -2.87 -2.20
CA PRO A 87 -1.73 -4.18 -2.41
C PRO A 87 -1.07 -5.00 -3.51
N ASP A 88 -0.65 -4.38 -4.62
CA ASP A 88 0.00 -5.08 -5.73
C ASP A 88 1.35 -5.69 -5.31
N ALA A 89 2.07 -5.05 -4.39
CA ALA A 89 3.31 -5.57 -3.84
C ALA A 89 3.13 -6.81 -2.94
N VAL A 90 1.93 -7.00 -2.36
CA VAL A 90 1.59 -8.16 -1.53
C VAL A 90 0.62 -9.12 -2.21
N ALA A 91 0.33 -8.88 -3.49
CA ALA A 91 -0.34 -9.83 -4.38
C ALA A 91 0.40 -11.17 -4.39
N PRO A 92 -0.29 -12.30 -4.69
CA PRO A 92 0.29 -13.62 -4.55
C PRO A 92 1.70 -13.72 -5.14
N SER A 93 2.66 -14.05 -4.28
CA SER A 93 4.07 -14.34 -4.60
C SER A 93 5.02 -13.17 -4.90
N ARG A 94 4.65 -11.90 -4.60
CA ARG A 94 5.62 -10.79 -4.63
C ARG A 94 6.34 -10.63 -3.30
N TRP A 95 5.68 -10.09 -2.28
CA TRP A 95 6.22 -10.02 -0.91
C TRP A 95 5.25 -10.54 0.14
N ILE A 96 5.79 -11.27 1.12
CA ILE A 96 5.06 -11.68 2.33
C ILE A 96 5.51 -10.77 3.46
N VAL A 97 4.66 -9.79 3.80
CA VAL A 97 4.92 -8.85 4.90
C VAL A 97 3.99 -9.13 6.08
N GLY A 98 4.33 -8.60 7.25
CA GLY A 98 3.57 -8.82 8.48
C GLY A 98 2.15 -8.26 8.45
N ALA A 99 1.94 -7.14 7.76
CA ALA A 99 0.61 -6.55 7.56
C ALA A 99 0.60 -5.50 6.43
N LEU A 100 -0.58 -5.23 5.88
CA LEU A 100 -0.87 -4.06 5.05
C LEU A 100 -2.07 -3.30 5.62
N ILE A 101 -1.93 -1.97 5.76
CA ILE A 101 -3.01 -1.05 6.10
C ILE A 101 -3.17 -0.06 4.95
N GLY A 102 -4.37 0.02 4.37
CA GLY A 102 -4.72 0.96 3.31
C GLY A 102 -5.80 1.93 3.75
N TYR A 103 -5.53 3.24 3.69
CA TYR A 103 -6.51 4.28 3.94
C TYR A 103 -6.98 4.96 2.65
N SER A 104 -8.29 5.16 2.49
CA SER A 104 -8.90 5.87 1.35
C SER A 104 -8.34 5.41 0.00
N GLY A 105 -8.18 4.10 -0.16
CA GLY A 105 -7.52 3.48 -1.31
C GLY A 105 -8.49 2.78 -2.23
N LEU A 106 -7.94 2.20 -3.31
CA LEU A 106 -8.64 1.25 -4.16
C LEU A 106 -7.81 -0.04 -4.13
N LEU A 107 -8.36 -1.12 -3.58
CA LEU A 107 -7.77 -2.42 -3.86
C LEU A 107 -8.18 -2.79 -5.28
N LEU A 108 -7.23 -2.77 -6.22
CA LEU A 108 -7.41 -3.49 -7.47
C LEU A 108 -7.71 -4.95 -7.09
N LEU A 109 -8.63 -5.61 -7.82
CA LEU A 109 -9.03 -7.00 -7.58
C LEU A 109 -7.85 -7.94 -7.78
N ILE A 110 -6.97 -7.96 -6.80
CA ILE A 110 -5.81 -8.82 -6.73
C ILE A 110 -6.33 -10.09 -6.08
N PRO A 111 -6.19 -11.26 -6.74
CA PRO A 111 -6.60 -12.51 -6.14
C PRO A 111 -5.85 -12.67 -4.82
N VAL A 112 -6.56 -12.70 -3.70
CA VAL A 112 -5.91 -12.96 -2.41
C VAL A 112 -5.65 -14.45 -2.33
N SER A 113 -4.41 -14.83 -1.97
CA SER A 113 -4.05 -16.24 -1.86
C SER A 113 -4.98 -16.98 -0.89
N SER A 114 -5.68 -18.00 -1.38
CA SER A 114 -6.67 -18.77 -0.63
C SER A 114 -6.05 -19.78 0.33
N ASP A 115 -4.74 -19.98 0.29
CA ASP A 115 -4.00 -21.01 1.04
C ASP A 115 -3.54 -20.57 2.45
N GLY A 116 -3.98 -19.39 2.90
CA GLY A 116 -3.72 -18.90 4.26
C GLY A 116 -2.29 -18.42 4.52
N ARG A 117 -1.41 -18.40 3.51
CA ARG A 117 0.00 -17.96 3.60
C ARG A 117 0.24 -16.52 3.12
N GLY A 118 -0.77 -15.65 3.24
CA GLY A 118 -0.73 -14.28 2.75
C GLY A 118 -0.66 -13.20 3.84
N THR A 119 -0.16 -12.02 3.44
CA THR A 119 -0.16 -10.77 4.21
C THR A 119 -1.57 -10.42 4.71
N PRO A 120 -1.79 -10.23 6.03
CA PRO A 120 -3.04 -9.67 6.56
C PRO A 120 -3.30 -8.25 6.05
N VAL A 121 -4.54 -7.95 5.62
CA VAL A 121 -4.89 -6.64 5.03
C VAL A 121 -6.02 -5.97 5.81
N LEU A 122 -5.81 -4.72 6.21
CA LEU A 122 -6.84 -3.82 6.74
C LEU A 122 -7.06 -2.66 5.76
N LEU A 123 -8.29 -2.48 5.30
CA LEU A 123 -8.72 -1.31 4.54
C LEU A 123 -9.60 -0.43 5.42
N VAL A 124 -9.33 0.88 5.41
CA VAL A 124 -10.12 1.88 6.12
C VAL A 124 -10.53 2.95 5.11
N HIS A 125 -11.83 3.19 4.96
CA HIS A 125 -12.33 4.09 3.93
C HIS A 125 -13.46 4.98 4.45
N GLY A 126 -13.42 6.27 4.12
CA GLY A 126 -14.49 7.20 4.47
C GLY A 126 -15.75 6.93 3.65
N GLN A 127 -16.91 6.79 4.28
CA GLN A 127 -18.19 6.55 3.59
C GLN A 127 -18.58 7.68 2.63
N ASN A 128 -18.13 8.90 2.94
CA ASN A 128 -18.42 10.10 2.17
C ASN A 128 -17.26 10.54 1.27
N ASP A 129 -16.28 9.66 1.00
CA ASP A 129 -15.18 9.97 0.08
C ASP A 129 -15.71 10.12 -1.35
N ARG A 130 -15.66 11.36 -1.86
CA ARG A 130 -16.08 11.71 -3.22
C ARG A 130 -14.94 11.66 -4.25
N THR A 131 -13.71 11.41 -3.80
CA THR A 131 -12.52 11.33 -4.66
C THR A 131 -12.28 9.89 -5.09
N ILE A 132 -12.25 8.96 -4.14
CA ILE A 132 -12.18 7.53 -4.39
C ILE A 132 -13.40 6.89 -3.72
N PRO A 133 -14.42 6.49 -4.50
CA PRO A 133 -15.64 5.93 -3.92
C PRO A 133 -15.37 4.66 -3.07
N PRO A 134 -15.98 4.54 -1.88
CA PRO A 134 -15.68 3.48 -0.91
C PRO A 134 -16.11 2.08 -1.37
N PHE A 135 -16.99 1.97 -2.38
CA PHE A 135 -17.51 0.69 -2.88
C PHE A 135 -16.40 -0.29 -3.24
N ALA A 136 -15.29 0.20 -3.76
CA ALA A 136 -14.21 -0.67 -4.21
C ALA A 136 -13.45 -1.34 -3.05
N SER A 137 -13.32 -0.66 -1.91
CA SER A 137 -12.76 -1.25 -0.67
C SER A 137 -13.70 -2.33 -0.10
N THR A 138 -15.01 -2.09 -0.16
CA THR A 138 -16.03 -3.08 0.29
C THR A 138 -16.06 -4.31 -0.62
N LEU A 139 -15.97 -4.13 -1.94
CA LEU A 139 -15.94 -5.23 -2.91
C LEU A 139 -14.71 -6.12 -2.76
N ALA A 140 -13.56 -5.53 -2.40
CA ALA A 140 -12.34 -6.28 -2.15
C ALA A 140 -12.42 -7.14 -0.88
N ALA A 141 -13.07 -6.62 0.17
CA ALA A 141 -13.24 -7.33 1.44
C ALA A 141 -14.11 -8.58 1.33
N SER A 142 -15.18 -8.52 0.52
CA SER A 142 -16.08 -9.66 0.34
C SER A 142 -15.41 -10.88 -0.32
N GLN A 143 -14.22 -10.70 -0.90
CA GLN A 143 -13.50 -11.74 -1.63
C GLN A 143 -12.37 -12.39 -0.81
N SER A 144 -12.11 -11.94 0.42
CA SER A 144 -11.01 -12.47 1.24
C SER A 144 -11.30 -12.47 2.74
N LYS A 145 -11.07 -13.63 3.37
CA LYS A 145 -11.21 -13.79 4.84
C LYS A 145 -10.11 -13.09 5.65
N ARG A 146 -9.02 -12.63 5.01
CA ARG A 146 -7.91 -11.90 5.65
C ARG A 146 -7.93 -10.40 5.36
N LEU A 147 -8.96 -9.94 4.65
CA LEU A 147 -9.20 -8.53 4.39
C LEU A 147 -10.34 -8.04 5.26
N VAL A 148 -10.05 -7.09 6.14
CA VAL A 148 -11.06 -6.38 6.92
C VAL A 148 -11.25 -5.01 6.29
N SER A 149 -12.49 -4.62 5.99
CA SER A 149 -12.81 -3.25 5.54
C SER A 149 -13.62 -2.55 6.61
N ILE A 150 -13.14 -1.39 7.06
CA ILE A 150 -13.83 -0.50 7.99
C ILE A 150 -14.27 0.74 7.23
N LEU A 151 -15.56 1.03 7.29
CA LEU A 151 -16.14 2.26 6.78
C LEU A 151 -16.29 3.24 7.94
N ILE A 152 -15.66 4.42 7.83
CA ILE A 152 -15.73 5.51 8.81
C ILE A 152 -16.41 6.76 8.27
#